data_AF-N9E5H0-F1
#
_entry.id   AF-N9E5H0-F1
#
_cell.length_a   1.000
_cell.length_b   1.000
_cell.length_c   1.000
_cell.angle_alpha   90.00
_cell.angle_beta   90.00
_cell.angle_gamma   90.00
#
_symmetry.space_group_name_H-M   'P 1'
#
loop_
_entity.id
_entity.type
_entity.pdbx_description
1 polymer ?
#
loop_
_entity_poly.entity_id
_entity_poly.type
_entity_poly.pdbx_seq_one_letter_code
_entity_poly.pdbx_strand_id
1 'polypeptide(L)'
;MPKYIALQSVGAFLPGEEIKGLNDERIQALLASGAIEEYKALEQTPSDDSADELEKLKGEVEDLKASNKQLETDKTTALGEVADLKASNTQLTEEKDKASGEVADLTAKIKKLEADLATATAKPAKEKSTADKVTPETK
;
A
#
# COMPACT_ATOMS: atom_id res chain seq x y z
N MET A 1 -67.64 12.20 9.33
CA MET A 1 -67.67 10.89 10.01
C MET A 1 -66.24 10.45 10.23
N PRO A 2 -65.90 9.94 11.42
CA PRO A 2 -64.59 9.35 11.70
C PRO A 2 -64.31 8.19 10.73
N LYS A 3 -63.05 8.01 10.35
CA LYS A 3 -62.61 6.84 9.58
C LYS A 3 -61.94 5.86 10.53
N TYR A 4 -62.18 4.58 10.35
CA TYR A 4 -61.59 3.53 11.17
C TYR A 4 -60.78 2.57 10.31
N ILE A 5 -59.66 2.11 10.83
CA ILE A 5 -58.81 1.11 10.17
C ILE A 5 -58.76 -0.18 11.00
N ALA A 6 -58.76 -1.31 10.31
CA ALA A 6 -58.57 -2.62 10.92
C ALA A 6 -57.13 -2.78 11.42
N LEU A 7 -56.94 -3.19 12.68
CA LEU A 7 -55.63 -3.59 13.22
C LEU A 7 -55.36 -5.09 13.05
N GLN A 8 -56.42 -5.86 12.86
CA GLN A 8 -56.41 -7.29 12.61
C GLN A 8 -57.54 -7.65 11.63
N SER A 9 -57.60 -8.89 11.15
CA SER A 9 -58.66 -9.29 10.23
C SER A 9 -60.04 -9.24 10.89
N VAL A 10 -60.96 -8.45 10.32
CA VAL A 10 -62.34 -8.31 10.80
C VAL A 10 -63.31 -8.66 9.67
N GLY A 11 -63.76 -9.91 9.63
CA GLY A 11 -64.64 -10.38 8.56
C GLY A 11 -63.95 -10.33 7.20
N ALA A 12 -64.43 -9.44 6.32
CA ALA A 12 -63.86 -9.23 4.99
C ALA A 12 -62.72 -8.20 4.96
N PHE A 13 -62.51 -7.45 6.05
CA PHE A 13 -61.49 -6.40 6.13
C PHE A 13 -60.16 -6.97 6.63
N LEU A 14 -59.09 -6.71 5.89
CA LEU A 14 -57.71 -7.07 6.26
C LEU A 14 -57.06 -5.98 7.13
N PRO A 15 -55.99 -6.31 7.88
CA PRO A 15 -55.24 -5.30 8.63
C PRO A 15 -54.77 -4.15 7.73
N GLY A 16 -54.98 -2.91 8.18
CA GLY A 16 -54.71 -1.67 7.45
C GLY A 16 -55.85 -1.18 6.55
N GLU A 17 -56.92 -1.96 6.35
CA GLU A 17 -58.06 -1.53 5.52
C GLU A 17 -59.04 -0.64 6.28
N GLU A 18 -59.64 0.30 5.55
CA GLU A 18 -60.69 1.18 6.07
C GLU A 18 -62.01 0.42 6.26
N ILE A 19 -62.54 0.44 7.48
CA ILE A 19 -63.82 -0.17 7.82
C ILE A 19 -64.97 0.68 7.29
N LYS A 20 -65.82 0.10 6.44
CA LYS A 20 -67.00 0.76 5.85
C LYS A 20 -68.26 -0.09 5.97
N GLY A 21 -69.43 0.55 6.02
CA GLY A 21 -70.73 -0.12 5.96
C GLY A 21 -71.14 -0.88 7.24
N LEU A 22 -70.44 -0.67 8.36
CA LEU A 22 -70.86 -1.17 9.68
C LEU A 22 -71.67 -0.10 10.42
N ASN A 23 -72.55 -0.53 11.33
CA ASN A 23 -73.32 0.35 12.20
C ASN A 23 -72.49 0.79 13.42
N ASP A 24 -72.95 1.85 14.10
CA ASP A 24 -72.20 2.48 15.20
C ASP A 24 -71.98 1.53 16.39
N GLU A 25 -72.96 0.69 16.74
CA GLU A 25 -72.80 -0.32 17.80
C GLU A 25 -71.65 -1.29 17.50
N ARG A 26 -71.53 -1.75 16.26
CA ARG A 26 -70.47 -2.68 15.87
C ARG A 26 -69.12 -2.00 15.79
N ILE A 27 -69.07 -0.75 15.33
CA ILE A 27 -67.85 0.07 15.37
C ILE A 27 -67.38 0.24 16.83
N GLN A 28 -68.27 0.59 17.75
CA GLN A 28 -67.94 0.75 19.17
C GLN A 28 -67.46 -0.55 19.82
N ALA A 29 -68.11 -1.68 19.52
CA ALA A 29 -67.66 -2.98 20.01
C ALA A 29 -66.26 -3.36 19.48
N LEU A 30 -66.00 -3.08 18.20
CA LEU A 30 -64.69 -3.35 17.58
C LEU A 30 -63.60 -2.44 18.15
N LEU A 31 -63.89 -1.16 18.40
CA LEU A 31 -63.00 -0.24 19.11
C LEU A 31 -62.71 -0.71 20.53
N ALA A 32 -63.75 -1.09 21.29
CA ALA A 32 -63.60 -1.60 22.65
C ALA A 32 -62.79 -2.90 22.70
N SER A 33 -62.89 -3.75 21.67
CA SER A 33 -62.08 -4.96 21.53
C SER A 33 -60.65 -4.71 21.03
N GLY A 34 -60.34 -3.49 20.58
CA GLY A 34 -59.05 -3.15 19.96
C GLY A 34 -58.84 -3.77 18.58
N ALA A 35 -59.90 -4.23 17.90
CA ALA A 35 -59.81 -4.79 16.56
C ALA A 35 -59.66 -3.74 15.46
N ILE A 36 -60.09 -2.51 15.75
CA ILE A 36 -60.01 -1.36 14.86
C ILE A 36 -59.55 -0.14 15.66
N GLU A 37 -59.01 0.87 14.99
CA GLU A 37 -58.71 2.18 15.57
C GLU A 37 -59.19 3.31 14.67
N GLU A 38 -59.42 4.50 15.25
CA GLU A 38 -59.71 5.69 14.46
C GLU A 38 -58.45 6.08 13.69
N TYR A 39 -58.57 6.18 12.37
CA TYR A 39 -57.48 6.56 11.48
C TYR A 39 -56.95 7.93 11.88
N LYS A 40 -55.73 7.93 12.39
CA LYS A 40 -54.90 9.13 12.49
C LYS A 40 -54.02 9.15 11.25
N ALA A 41 -54.04 10.27 10.52
CA ALA A 41 -53.01 10.49 9.52
C ALA A 41 -51.65 10.30 10.21
N LEU A 42 -50.77 9.51 9.62
CA LEU A 42 -49.38 9.42 10.08
C LEU A 42 -48.86 10.86 10.09
N GLU A 43 -48.76 11.46 11.27
CA GLU A 43 -48.00 12.68 11.44
C GLU A 43 -46.59 12.29 11.03
N GLN A 44 -46.15 12.79 9.88
CA GLN A 44 -44.77 12.70 9.47
C GLN A 44 -43.97 13.44 10.53
N THR A 45 -43.49 12.72 11.54
CA THR A 45 -42.42 13.24 12.37
C THR A 45 -41.25 13.49 11.42
N PRO A 46 -40.78 14.73 11.24
CA PRO A 46 -39.55 14.95 10.50
C PRO A 46 -38.46 14.18 11.25
N SER A 47 -37.98 13.11 10.64
CA SER A 47 -36.78 12.44 11.10
C SER A 47 -35.60 13.32 10.70
N ASP A 48 -35.45 14.46 11.37
CA ASP A 48 -34.32 15.37 11.19
C ASP A 48 -32.99 14.62 11.42
N ASP A 49 -32.98 13.68 12.37
CA ASP A 49 -31.83 12.81 12.65
C ASP A 49 -31.36 12.01 11.41
N SER A 50 -32.29 11.56 10.54
CA SER A 50 -31.92 10.79 9.33
C SER A 50 -31.30 11.67 8.24
N ALA A 51 -31.70 12.95 8.17
CA ALA A 51 -31.17 13.89 7.18
C ALA A 51 -29.74 14.31 7.55
N ASP A 52 -29.49 14.59 8.83
CA ASP A 52 -28.18 14.96 9.36
C ASP A 52 -27.17 13.81 9.22
N GLU A 53 -27.59 12.57 9.50
CA GLU A 53 -26.74 11.39 9.32
C GLU A 53 -26.37 11.16 7.85
N LEU A 54 -27.31 11.39 6.93
CA LEU A 54 -27.03 11.32 5.48
C LEU A 54 -26.04 12.39 5.02
N GLU A 55 -26.14 13.62 5.54
CA GLU A 55 -25.18 14.68 5.20
C GLU A 55 -23.79 14.36 5.74
N LYS A 56 -23.70 13.87 6.98
CA LYS A 56 -22.43 13.42 7.56
C LYS A 56 -21.79 12.28 6.78
N LEU A 57 -22.56 11.25 6.43
CA LEU A 57 -22.08 10.12 5.63
C LEU A 57 -21.61 10.57 4.24
N LYS A 58 -22.28 11.54 3.62
CA LYS A 58 -21.80 12.13 2.34
C LYS A 58 -20.45 12.82 2.51
N GLY A 59 -20.27 13.58 3.59
CA GLY A 59 -18.98 14.20 3.92
C GLY A 59 -17.87 13.16 4.07
N GLU A 60 -18.11 12.12 4.87
CA GLU A 60 -17.14 11.03 5.09
C GLU A 60 -16.80 10.28 3.80
N VAL A 61 -17.78 10.07 2.91
CA VAL A 61 -17.53 9.46 1.60
C VAL A 61 -16.65 10.33 0.71
N GLU A 62 -16.82 11.65 0.71
CA GLU A 62 -15.96 12.56 -0.06
C GLU A 62 -14.53 12.61 0.52
N ASP A 63 -14.38 12.64 1.84
CA ASP A 63 -13.07 12.59 2.51
C ASP A 63 -12.34 11.26 2.20
N LEU A 64 -13.05 10.14 2.25
CA LEU A 64 -12.48 8.83 1.89
C LEU A 64 -12.08 8.76 0.42
N LYS A 65 -12.84 9.36 -0.50
CA LYS A 65 -12.46 9.45 -1.92
C LYS A 65 -11.19 10.29 -2.10
N ALA A 66 -11.08 11.42 -1.42
CA ALA A 66 -9.90 12.28 -1.47
C ALA A 66 -8.66 11.55 -0.92
N SER A 67 -8.80 10.87 0.22
CA SER A 67 -7.73 10.08 0.83
C SER A 67 -7.28 8.93 -0.08
N ASN A 68 -8.21 8.18 -0.69
CA ASN A 68 -7.86 7.12 -1.64
C ASN A 68 -7.11 7.65 -2.86
N LYS A 69 -7.49 8.82 -3.39
CA LYS A 69 -6.78 9.43 -4.52
C LYS A 69 -5.36 9.86 -4.15
N GLN A 70 -5.16 10.35 -2.92
CA GLN A 70 -3.83 10.67 -2.42
C GLN A 70 -2.98 9.40 -2.27
N LEU A 71 -3.54 8.34 -1.68
CA LEU A 71 -2.83 7.06 -1.52
C LEU A 71 -2.40 6.43 -2.84
N GLU A 72 -3.23 6.50 -3.89
CA GLU A 72 -2.84 6.02 -5.23
C GLU A 72 -1.71 6.86 -5.84
N THR A 73 -1.70 8.16 -5.57
CA THR A 73 -0.61 9.07 -5.98
C THR A 73 0.69 8.71 -5.27
N ASP A 74 0.65 8.58 -3.94
CA ASP A 74 1.81 8.24 -3.12
C ASP A 74 2.38 6.88 -3.49
N LYS A 75 1.50 5.89 -3.73
CA LYS A 75 1.88 4.56 -4.20
C LYS A 75 2.60 4.61 -5.55
N THR A 76 2.10 5.43 -6.49
CA THR A 76 2.73 5.58 -7.80
C THR A 76 4.12 6.21 -7.68
N THR A 77 4.26 7.24 -6.85
CA THR A 77 5.56 7.88 -6.56
C THR A 77 6.53 6.89 -5.94
N ALA A 78 6.12 6.16 -4.90
CA ALA A 78 6.97 5.18 -4.23
C ALA A 78 7.43 4.04 -5.16
N LEU A 79 6.57 3.59 -6.08
CA LEU A 79 6.95 2.60 -7.09
C LEU A 79 8.02 3.15 -8.06
N GLY A 80 7.94 4.44 -8.41
CA GLY A 80 8.96 5.13 -9.20
C GLY A 80 10.30 5.18 -8.47
N GLU A 81 10.31 5.63 -7.22
CA GLU A 81 11.52 5.71 -6.39
C GLU A 81 12.19 4.33 -6.20
N VAL A 82 11.40 3.27 -6.01
CA VAL A 82 11.92 1.90 -5.93
C VAL A 82 12.57 1.46 -7.25
N ALA A 83 11.99 1.82 -8.40
CA ALA A 83 12.58 1.50 -9.70
C ALA A 83 13.92 2.23 -9.91
N ASP A 84 13.97 3.51 -9.55
CA ASP A 84 15.19 4.34 -9.67
C ASP A 84 16.30 3.83 -8.74
N LEU A 85 15.97 3.51 -7.48
CA LEU A 85 16.92 2.93 -6.53
C LEU A 85 17.46 1.58 -7.01
N LYS A 86 16.62 0.76 -7.63
CA LYS A 86 17.04 -0.54 -8.19
C LYS A 86 17.98 -0.36 -9.38
N ALA A 87 17.72 0.61 -10.25
CA ALA A 87 18.59 0.95 -11.36
C ALA A 87 19.96 1.47 -10.86
N SER A 88 19.94 2.38 -9.90
CA SER A 88 21.15 2.93 -9.27
C SER A 88 22.00 1.85 -8.59
N ASN A 89 21.39 0.93 -7.83
CA ASN A 89 22.11 -0.19 -7.22
C ASN A 89 22.74 -1.13 -8.24
N THR A 90 22.10 -1.33 -9.40
CA THR A 90 22.66 -2.16 -10.48
C THR A 90 23.91 -1.50 -11.04
N GLN A 91 23.85 -0.19 -11.34
CA GLN A 91 25.01 0.57 -11.83
C GLN A 91 26.17 0.57 -10.83
N LEU A 92 25.90 0.83 -9.55
CA LEU A 92 26.93 0.81 -8.51
C LEU A 92 27.59 -0.57 -8.35
N THR A 93 26.85 -1.65 -8.57
CA THR A 93 27.40 -3.02 -8.54
C THR A 93 28.33 -3.25 -9.72
N GLU A 94 27.93 -2.85 -10.93
CA GLU A 94 28.77 -2.94 -12.13
C GLU A 94 30.05 -2.11 -12.01
N GLU A 95 29.95 -0.88 -11.49
CA GLU A 95 31.10 -0.01 -11.25
C GLU A 95 32.06 -0.61 -10.22
N LYS A 96 31.52 -1.18 -9.13
CA LYS A 96 32.32 -1.86 -8.11
C LYS A 96 33.06 -3.07 -8.69
N ASP A 97 32.40 -3.89 -9.50
CA ASP A 97 33.02 -5.07 -10.11
C ASP A 97 34.13 -4.68 -11.07
N LYS A 98 33.91 -3.63 -11.88
CA LYS A 98 34.94 -3.07 -12.76
C LYS A 98 36.15 -2.57 -11.97
N ALA A 99 35.93 -1.76 -10.93
CA ALA A 99 37.01 -1.25 -10.09
C ALA A 99 37.79 -2.39 -9.40
N SER A 100 37.10 -3.43 -8.94
CA SER A 100 37.74 -4.62 -8.38
C SER A 100 38.63 -5.35 -9.39
N GLY A 101 38.19 -5.44 -10.66
CA GLY A 101 39.00 -5.99 -11.75
C GLY A 101 40.26 -5.17 -12.01
N GLU A 102 40.13 -3.85 -12.11
CA GLU A 102 41.26 -2.94 -12.30
C GLU A 102 42.30 -3.04 -11.16
N VAL A 103 41.84 -3.16 -9.91
CA VAL A 103 42.73 -3.37 -8.76
C VAL A 103 43.49 -4.69 -8.86
N ALA A 104 42.83 -5.77 -9.29
CA ALA A 104 43.48 -7.07 -9.46
C ALA A 104 44.57 -7.01 -10.56
N ASP A 105 44.26 -6.37 -11.70
CA ASP A 105 45.19 -6.20 -12.81
C ASP A 105 46.41 -5.35 -12.42
N LEU A 106 46.19 -4.23 -11.73
CA LEU A 106 47.26 -3.38 -11.23
C LEU A 106 48.14 -4.12 -10.21
N THR A 107 47.53 -4.90 -9.32
CA THR A 107 48.25 -5.72 -8.35
C THR A 107 49.13 -6.76 -9.05
N ALA A 108 48.63 -7.42 -10.10
CA ALA A 108 49.41 -8.37 -10.88
C ALA A 108 50.58 -7.68 -11.60
N LYS A 109 50.35 -6.49 -12.17
CA LYS A 109 51.38 -5.71 -12.85
C LYS A 109 52.48 -5.23 -11.90
N ILE A 110 52.13 -4.79 -10.68
CA ILE A 110 53.08 -4.43 -9.63
C ILE A 110 53.96 -5.62 -9.27
N LYS A 111 53.38 -6.79 -8.98
CA LYS A 111 54.15 -8.02 -8.66
C LYS A 111 55.13 -8.40 -9.76
N LYS A 112 54.73 -8.28 -11.03
CA LYS A 112 55.61 -8.55 -12.16
C LYS A 112 56.78 -7.56 -12.20
N LEU A 113 56.51 -6.26 -12.05
CA LEU A 113 57.54 -5.22 -12.05
C LEU A 113 58.51 -5.39 -10.87
N GLU A 114 58.02 -5.77 -9.69
CA GLU A 114 58.86 -6.07 -8.52
C GLU A 114 59.81 -7.25 -8.80
N ALA A 115 59.31 -8.31 -9.44
CA ALA A 115 60.13 -9.44 -9.85
C ALA A 115 61.18 -9.04 -10.90
N ASP A 116 60.77 -8.30 -11.94
CA ASP A 116 61.69 -7.81 -12.98
C ASP A 116 62.79 -6.92 -12.37
N LEU A 117 62.45 -6.04 -11.43
CA LEU A 117 63.40 -5.17 -10.73
C LEU A 117 64.39 -5.98 -9.86
N ALA A 118 63.91 -7.00 -9.15
CA ALA A 118 64.76 -7.91 -8.38
C ALA A 118 65.77 -8.65 -9.28
N THR A 119 65.35 -9.10 -10.47
CA THR A 119 66.26 -9.76 -11.42
C THR A 119 67.29 -8.82 -12.02
N ALA A 120 66.91 -7.57 -12.36
CA ALA A 120 67.81 -6.57 -12.91
C ALA A 120 68.87 -6.12 -11.90
N THR A 121 68.48 -5.95 -10.63
CA THR A 121 69.40 -5.55 -9.55
C THR A 121 70.31 -6.69 -9.08
N ALA A 122 69.94 -7.95 -9.29
CA ALA A 122 70.80 -9.12 -9.02
C ALA A 122 71.87 -9.36 -10.12
N LYS A 123 71.72 -8.79 -11.31
CA LYS A 123 72.58 -9.08 -12.48
C LYS A 123 74.01 -8.47 -12.46
N PRO A 124 74.40 -7.40 -11.74
CA PRO A 124 75.78 -6.88 -11.84
C PRO A 124 76.82 -7.72 -11.08
N ALA A 125 76.42 -8.78 -10.34
CA ALA A 125 77.35 -9.59 -9.56
C ALA A 125 78.04 -10.73 -10.34
N LYS A 126 77.59 -11.08 -11.55
CA LYS A 126 78.11 -12.26 -12.29
C LYS A 126 79.18 -11.96 -13.35
N GLU A 127 79.47 -10.71 -13.69
CA GLU A 127 80.53 -10.38 -14.67
C GLU A 127 81.92 -10.15 -14.06
N LYS A 128 82.06 -10.16 -12.72
CA LYS A 128 83.34 -9.82 -12.05
C LYS A 128 84.18 -11.00 -11.55
N SER A 129 83.97 -12.24 -12.04
CA SER A 129 84.68 -13.42 -11.53
C SER A 129 85.43 -14.24 -12.61
N THR A 130 86.21 -13.58 -13.46
CA THR A 130 87.29 -14.26 -14.22
C THR A 130 88.53 -13.37 -14.34
N ALA A 131 89.00 -12.79 -13.24
CA ALA A 131 90.29 -12.09 -13.25
C ALA A 131 90.99 -12.14 -11.89
N ASP A 132 91.02 -13.29 -11.22
CA ASP A 132 92.07 -13.51 -10.21
C ASP A 132 92.21 -15.01 -9.88
N LYS A 133 93.13 -15.70 -10.57
CA LYS A 133 93.82 -16.86 -10.01
C LYS A 133 95.02 -17.25 -10.89
N VAL A 134 96.17 -16.61 -10.71
CA VAL A 134 97.49 -17.29 -10.68
C VAL A 134 98.48 -16.46 -9.85
N THR A 135 98.70 -16.86 -8.61
CA THR A 135 99.98 -16.75 -7.88
C THR A 135 100.66 -18.14 -7.93
N PRO A 136 101.95 -18.35 -7.59
CA PRO A 136 103.07 -17.41 -7.36
C PRO A 136 104.45 -17.87 -7.95
N GLU A 137 105.46 -17.01 -7.78
CA GLU A 137 106.84 -17.31 -7.36
C GLU A 137 108.00 -17.76 -8.30
N THR A 138 109.10 -17.00 -8.12
CA THR A 138 110.56 -17.31 -8.11
C THR A 138 111.23 -18.09 -9.25
N LYS A 139 112.17 -17.45 -9.96
CA LYS A 139 113.62 -17.42 -9.67
C LYS A 139 114.36 -16.52 -10.66
#